data_AF-A0A069Q1L4-F1
#
_entry.id   AF-A0A069Q1L4-F1
#
_cell.length_a   1.000
_cell.length_b   1.000
_cell.length_c   1.000
_cell.angle_alpha   90.00
_cell.angle_beta   90.00
_cell.angle_gamma   90.00
#
_symmetry.space_group_name_H-M   'P 1'
#
loop_
_entity.id
_entity.type
_entity.pdbx_description
1 polymer ?
#
loop_
_entity_poly.entity_id
_entity_poly.type
_entity_poly.pdbx_seq_one_letter_code
_entity_poly.pdbx_strand_id
1 'polypeptide(L)' 'MMTALETRLSVADGTHAAALRQRLQAALAECRRELARGAGPERFQFLQQQARALEGGLGILSQLTED' A
#
# COMPACT_ATOMS: atom_id res chain seq x y z
N MET A 1 -7.68 19.02 -5.56
CA MET A 1 -8.40 17.90 -4.91
C MET A 1 -9.50 17.41 -5.82
N MET A 2 -9.33 16.21 -6.38
CA MET A 2 -10.32 15.54 -7.23
C MET A 2 -11.09 14.45 -6.48
N THR A 3 -10.51 13.87 -5.41
CA THR A 3 -11.13 12.81 -4.61
C THR A 3 -11.16 13.12 -3.11
N ALA A 4 -12.08 12.45 -2.38
CA ALA A 4 -12.16 12.56 -0.92
C ALA A 4 -10.91 12.05 -0.20
N LEU A 5 -10.16 11.13 -0.82
CA LEU A 5 -8.88 10.65 -0.28
C LEU A 5 -7.85 11.78 -0.29
N GLU A 6 -7.67 12.46 -1.43
CA GLU A 6 -6.73 13.56 -1.54
C GLU A 6 -7.06 14.67 -0.53
N THR A 7 -8.34 15.03 -0.36
CA THR A 7 -8.78 16.02 0.65
C THR A 7 -8.35 15.64 2.07
N ARG A 8 -8.37 14.35 2.41
CA ARG A 8 -7.92 13.86 3.73
C ARG A 8 -6.40 13.82 3.85
N LEU A 9 -5.68 13.72 2.74
CA LEU A 9 -4.22 13.67 2.70
C LEU A 9 -3.59 15.07 2.82
N SER A 10 -4.21 16.14 2.34
CA SER A 10 -3.69 17.51 2.55
C SER A 10 -3.96 18.09 3.92
N VAL A 11 -4.52 17.33 4.86
CA VAL A 11 -4.70 17.82 6.23
C VAL A 11 -3.30 18.01 6.82
N ALA A 12 -3.07 19.20 7.40
CA ALA A 12 -1.75 19.71 7.79
C ALA A 12 -0.92 18.75 8.68
N ASP A 13 -1.60 17.90 9.45
CA ASP A 13 -0.94 17.08 10.46
C ASP A 13 -0.34 15.78 9.89
N GLY A 14 -0.53 15.48 8.60
CA GLY A 14 0.02 14.29 7.92
C GLY A 14 -0.35 12.93 8.53
N THR A 15 -1.16 12.91 9.59
CA THR A 15 -1.43 11.73 10.41
C THR A 15 -2.14 10.65 9.61
N HIS A 16 -3.08 11.05 8.74
CA HIS A 16 -3.78 10.10 7.89
C HIS A 16 -2.86 9.45 6.85
N ALA A 17 -1.98 10.24 6.23
CA ALA A 17 -0.99 9.76 5.27
C ALA A 17 -0.02 8.76 5.91
N ALA A 18 0.56 9.12 7.07
CA ALA A 18 1.47 8.24 7.81
C ALA A 18 0.78 6.92 8.21
N ALA A 19 -0.44 7.01 8.76
CA ALA A 19 -1.20 5.82 9.15
C ALA A 19 -1.59 4.94 7.94
N LEU A 20 -1.93 5.54 6.80
CA LEU A 20 -2.24 4.80 5.58
C LEU A 20 -0.98 4.10 5.02
N ARG A 21 0.16 4.80 5.02
CA ARG A 21 1.46 4.25 4.60
C ARG A 21 1.85 3.04 5.44
N GLN A 22 1.75 3.14 6.77
CA GLN A 22 2.06 2.04 7.68
C GLN A 22 1.18 0.82 7.44
N ARG A 23 -0.12 1.02 7.20
CA ARG A 23 -1.07 -0.09 6.91
C ARG A 23 -0.73 -0.80 5.60
N LEU A 24 -0.42 -0.05 4.55
CA LEU A 24 0.00 -0.62 3.26
C LEU A 24 1.33 -1.38 3.39
N GLN A 25 2.30 -0.83 4.13
CA GLN A 25 3.58 -1.49 4.39
C GLN A 25 3.42 -2.79 5.20
N ALA A 26 2.56 -2.80 6.21
CA ALA A 26 2.28 -3.97 7.02
C ALA A 26 1.67 -5.10 6.17
N ALA A 27 0.66 -4.78 5.36
CA ALA A 27 0.03 -5.73 4.44
C ALA A 27 1.03 -6.27 3.40
N LEU A 28 1.90 -5.41 2.85
CA LEU A 28 2.92 -5.84 1.88
C LEU A 28 3.95 -6.77 2.52
N ALA A 29 4.39 -6.45 3.75
CA ALA A 29 5.31 -7.30 4.49
C ALA A 29 4.71 -8.68 4.77
N GLU A 30 3.42 -8.75 5.11
CA GLU A 30 2.71 -10.01 5.29
C GLU A 30 2.57 -10.81 4.00
N CYS A 31 2.16 -10.15 2.91
CA CYS A 31 2.06 -10.76 1.59
C CYS A 31 3.40 -11.36 1.14
N ARG A 32 4.52 -10.63 1.34
CA ARG A 32 5.87 -11.12 1.05
C ARG A 32 6.29 -12.29 1.94
N ARG A 33 5.91 -12.29 3.22
CA ARG A 33 6.13 -13.44 4.11
C ARG A 33 5.36 -14.68 3.66
N GLU A 34 4.13 -14.53 3.15
CA GLU A 34 3.37 -15.66 2.59
C GLU A 34 4.01 -16.18 1.30
N LEU A 35 4.44 -15.28 0.40
CA LEU A 35 5.19 -15.65 -0.81
C LEU A 35 6.46 -16.44 -0.49
N ALA A 36 7.22 -16.00 0.52
CA ALA A 36 8.46 -16.65 0.95
C ALA A 36 8.25 -18.05 1.55
N ARG A 37 7.05 -18.37 2.06
CA ARG A 37 6.73 -19.70 2.60
C ARG A 37 6.49 -20.76 1.52
N GLY A 38 6.47 -20.39 0.24
CA GLY A 38 6.27 -21.32 -0.86
C GLY A 38 4.78 -21.67 -1.04
N ALA A 39 3.99 -20.68 -1.45
CA ALA A 39 2.61 -20.90 -1.84
C ALA A 39 2.51 -21.73 -3.14
N GLY A 40 1.48 -22.58 -3.26
CA GLY A 40 1.15 -23.26 -4.52
C GLY A 40 0.86 -22.25 -5.66
N PRO A 41 0.87 -22.69 -6.93
CA PRO A 41 0.93 -21.80 -8.09
C PRO A 41 -0.20 -20.75 -8.16
N GLU A 42 -1.45 -21.15 -7.90
CA GLU A 42 -2.59 -20.21 -7.88
C GLU A 42 -2.46 -19.17 -6.77
N ARG A 43 -2.11 -19.61 -5.57
CA ARG A 43 -1.94 -18.73 -4.41
C ARG A 43 -0.72 -17.82 -4.59
N PHE A 44 0.34 -18.31 -5.22
CA PHE A 44 1.51 -17.51 -5.57
C PHE A 44 1.16 -16.39 -6.55
N GLN A 45 0.41 -16.70 -7.62
CA GLN A 45 -0.03 -15.68 -8.58
C GLN A 45 -0.94 -14.64 -7.92
N PHE A 46 -1.88 -15.07 -7.07
CA PHE A 46 -2.73 -14.18 -6.29
C PHE A 46 -1.92 -13.24 -5.40
N LEU A 47 -0.98 -13.79 -4.63
CA LEU A 47 -0.12 -13.00 -3.74
C LEU A 47 0.80 -12.06 -4.51
N GLN A 48 1.32 -12.46 -5.68
CA GLN A 48 2.09 -11.54 -6.53
C GLN A 48 1.26 -10.35 -7.01
N GLN A 49 0.01 -10.58 -7.44
CA GLN A 49 -0.88 -9.49 -7.84
C GLN A 49 -1.18 -8.56 -6.67
N GLN A 50 -1.45 -9.12 -5.49
CA GLN A 50 -1.68 -8.34 -4.29
C GLN A 50 -0.47 -7.50 -3.89
N ALA A 51 0.74 -8.08 -3.91
CA ALA A 51 1.98 -7.35 -3.59
C ALA A 51 2.19 -6.16 -4.53
N ARG A 52 2.00 -6.35 -5.85
CA ARG A 52 2.11 -5.27 -6.85
C ARG A 52 1.06 -4.17 -6.63
N ALA A 53 -0.17 -4.53 -6.26
CA ALA A 53 -1.20 -3.55 -5.97
C ALA A 53 -0.85 -2.70 -4.73
N LEU A 54 -0.29 -3.32 -3.69
CA LEU A 54 0.17 -2.62 -2.48
C LEU A 54 1.36 -1.71 -2.77
N GLU A 55 2.31 -2.17 -3.58
CA GLU A 55 3.45 -1.37 -4.06
C GLU A 55 2.98 -0.16 -4.88
N GLY A 56 2.04 -0.37 -5.80
CA GLY A 56 1.40 0.71 -6.56
C GLY A 56 0.69 1.73 -5.65
N GLY A 57 -0.05 1.26 -4.65
CA GLY A 57 -0.70 2.12 -3.66
C GLY A 57 0.30 2.96 -2.84
N LEU A 58 1.45 2.38 -2.47
CA LEU A 58 2.54 3.11 -1.79
C LEU A 58 3.20 4.15 -2.70
N GLY A 59 3.36 3.84 -3.99
CA GLY A 59 3.87 4.78 -4.98
C GLY A 59 2.95 5.98 -5.17
N ILE A 60 1.65 5.73 -5.39
CA ILE A 60 0.62 6.77 -5.51
C ILE A 60 0.57 7.62 -4.23
N LEU A 61 0.55 6.99 -3.06
CA LEU A 61 0.52 7.71 -1.79
C LEU A 61 1.76 8.62 -1.62
N SER A 62 2.94 8.14 -2.01
CA SER A 62 4.15 8.96 -1.96
C SER A 62 4.04 10.18 -2.87
N GLN A 63 3.58 10.00 -4.11
CA GLN A 63 3.38 11.10 -5.06
C GLN A 63 2.32 12.11 -4.60
N LEU A 64 1.29 11.67 -3.85
CA LEU A 64 0.24 12.55 -3.31
C LEU A 64 0.64 13.28 -2.02
N THR A 65 1.77 12.91 -1.41
CA THR A 65 2.22 13.44 -0.11
C THR A 65 3.65 13.98 -0.14
N GLU A 66 4.33 13.94 -1.29
CA GLU A 66 5.54 14.70 -1.57
C GLU A 66 5.18 16.19 -1.70
N ASP A 67 5.88 17.04 -0.94
CA ASP A 67 5.78 18.50 -1.01
C ASP A 67 6.44 19.07 -2.28
#